data_AF-A0A6U0IGI6-F1
#
_entry.id   AF-A0A6U0IGI6-F1
#
_cell.length_a   1.000
_cell.length_b   1.000
_cell.length_c   1.000
_cell.angle_alpha   90.00
_cell.angle_beta   90.00
_cell.angle_gamma   90.00
#
_symmetry.space_group_name_H-M   'P 1'
#
loop_
_entity.id
_entity.type
_entity.pdbx_description
1 polymer ?
#
loop_
_entity_poly.entity_id
_entity_poly.type
_entity_poly.pdbx_seq_one_letter_code
_entity_poly.pdbx_strand_id
1 'polypeptide(L)'
;PSSSSPPPLLFSLFLSSCFNKYPRFFRNLLTLVLIMFKREGVDDLVMISSPSNSKIEGELKIRLSRHQVYTNIGSVLVSCNPFKMLPIYGDDFIRLYQSSAAGGEPPPHIFALAERAYRRLVVDQENQAIIISGESGAGKTVAAKLILKYVVAVSPGGSVAASSQ
;
A
#
# COMPACT_ATOMS: atom_id res chain seq x y z
N PRO A 1 37.37 12.15 -4.45
CA PRO A 1 36.78 12.09 -5.80
C PRO A 1 37.05 10.74 -6.48
N SER A 2 36.11 9.80 -6.36
CA SER A 2 35.81 8.73 -7.33
C SER A 2 34.81 7.75 -6.69
N SER A 3 33.52 8.04 -6.83
CA SER A 3 32.41 7.15 -6.52
C SER A 3 32.40 5.98 -7.52
N SER A 4 33.03 4.87 -7.17
CA SER A 4 32.96 3.63 -7.96
C SER A 4 31.63 2.93 -7.67
N SER A 5 30.67 3.07 -8.57
CA SER A 5 29.52 2.17 -8.64
C SER A 5 30.01 0.73 -8.84
N PRO A 6 29.45 -0.27 -8.13
CA PRO A 6 29.87 -1.65 -8.31
C PRO A 6 29.47 -2.14 -9.72
N PRO A 7 30.28 -3.03 -10.35
CA PRO A 7 30.00 -3.51 -11.69
C PRO A 7 28.68 -4.29 -11.73
N PRO A 8 27.88 -4.14 -12.80
CA PRO A 8 26.50 -4.65 -12.89
C PRO A 8 26.36 -6.17 -12.67
N LEU A 9 27.43 -6.93 -12.90
CA LEU A 9 27.46 -8.39 -12.70
C LEU A 9 27.54 -8.81 -11.22
N LEU A 10 28.17 -8.02 -10.36
CA LEU A 10 28.23 -8.29 -8.93
C LEU A 10 26.87 -8.01 -8.27
N PHE A 11 26.17 -6.98 -8.74
CA PHE A 11 24.80 -6.69 -8.33
C PHE A 11 23.83 -7.78 -8.80
N SER A 12 23.99 -8.30 -10.04
CA SER A 12 23.14 -9.37 -10.57
C SER A 12 23.37 -10.71 -9.85
N LEU A 13 24.62 -11.06 -9.51
CA LEU A 13 24.93 -12.26 -8.75
C LEU A 13 24.45 -12.18 -7.30
N PHE A 14 24.51 -11.01 -6.67
CA PHE A 14 23.97 -10.80 -5.32
C PHE A 14 22.44 -10.95 -5.29
N LEU A 15 21.75 -10.39 -6.29
CA LEU A 15 20.30 -10.57 -6.47
C LEU A 15 19.95 -12.04 -6.74
N SER A 16 20.74 -12.75 -7.57
CA SER A 16 20.52 -14.16 -7.89
C SER A 16 20.74 -15.09 -6.69
N SER A 17 21.78 -14.84 -5.88
CA SER A 17 22.04 -15.62 -4.66
C SER A 17 20.99 -15.36 -3.57
N CYS A 18 20.47 -14.13 -3.45
CA CYS A 18 19.38 -13.80 -2.54
C CYS A 18 18.03 -14.39 -3.01
N PHE A 19 17.78 -14.42 -4.34
CA PHE A 19 16.61 -15.04 -4.95
C PHE A 19 16.49 -16.52 -4.57
N ASN A 20 17.59 -17.25 -4.64
CA ASN A 20 17.60 -18.70 -4.39
C ASN A 20 17.54 -19.04 -2.89
N LYS A 21 18.05 -18.16 -2.02
CA LYS A 21 18.10 -18.39 -0.58
C LYS A 21 16.81 -18.01 0.16
N TYR A 22 16.05 -17.05 -0.36
CA TYR A 22 14.78 -16.61 0.25
C TYR A 22 13.70 -16.35 -0.81
N PRO A 23 13.19 -17.38 -1.50
CA PRO A 23 12.30 -17.22 -2.64
C PRO A 23 10.99 -16.50 -2.31
N ARG A 24 10.45 -16.64 -1.08
CA ARG A 24 9.25 -15.92 -0.62
C ARG A 24 9.53 -14.45 -0.32
N PHE A 25 10.64 -14.17 0.38
CA PHE A 25 11.08 -12.80 0.68
C PHE A 25 11.42 -12.04 -0.59
N PHE A 26 12.14 -12.66 -1.52
CA PHE A 26 12.56 -12.02 -2.76
C PHE A 26 11.39 -11.79 -3.72
N ARG A 27 10.41 -12.70 -3.81
CA ARG A 27 9.24 -12.47 -4.66
C ARG A 27 8.40 -11.29 -4.16
N ASN A 28 8.25 -11.17 -2.84
CA ASN A 28 7.53 -10.07 -2.23
C ASN A 28 8.35 -8.77 -2.28
N LEU A 29 9.67 -8.83 -2.09
CA LEU A 29 10.60 -7.71 -2.27
C LEU A 29 10.64 -7.22 -3.72
N LEU A 30 10.69 -8.12 -4.71
CA LEU A 30 10.65 -7.76 -6.13
C LEU A 30 9.30 -7.18 -6.51
N THR A 31 8.20 -7.73 -5.99
CA THR A 31 6.86 -7.14 -6.18
C THR A 31 6.76 -5.75 -5.56
N LEU A 32 7.30 -5.57 -4.35
CA LEU A 32 7.37 -4.29 -3.65
C LEU A 32 8.24 -3.28 -4.42
N VAL A 33 9.43 -3.70 -4.86
CA VAL A 33 10.36 -2.88 -5.66
C VAL A 33 9.73 -2.51 -7.01
N LEU A 34 9.06 -3.43 -7.70
CA LEU A 34 8.38 -3.14 -8.97
C LEU A 34 7.19 -2.20 -8.79
N ILE A 35 6.42 -2.34 -7.72
CA ILE A 35 5.34 -1.40 -7.36
C ILE A 35 5.93 -0.03 -7.01
N MET A 36 7.08 0.02 -6.33
CA MET A 36 7.75 1.27 -5.94
C MET A 36 8.48 1.97 -7.10
N PHE A 37 8.99 1.24 -8.09
CA PHE A 37 9.75 1.79 -9.22
C PHE A 37 8.89 2.18 -10.43
N LYS A 38 7.67 1.62 -10.58
CA LYS A 38 6.77 2.02 -11.68
C LYS A 38 5.88 3.20 -11.27
N ARG A 39 6.52 4.33 -10.92
CA ARG A 39 5.87 5.61 -10.59
C ARG A 39 5.51 6.39 -11.85
N GLU A 40 4.61 5.84 -12.66
CA GLU A 40 4.02 6.62 -13.73
C GLU A 40 2.56 6.89 -13.40
N GLY A 41 2.25 8.16 -13.20
CA GLY A 41 0.97 8.64 -12.71
C GLY A 41 1.11 9.39 -11.39
N VAL A 42 0.08 10.15 -11.02
CA VAL A 42 0.08 10.99 -9.83
C VAL A 42 -0.53 10.20 -8.67
N ASP A 43 0.22 10.06 -7.56
CA ASP A 43 -0.24 9.35 -6.37
C ASP A 43 -1.27 10.16 -5.56
N ASP A 44 -1.17 11.49 -5.58
CA ASP A 44 -2.15 12.41 -4.99
C ASP A 44 -2.69 13.36 -6.06
N LEU A 45 -3.97 13.24 -6.40
CA LEU A 45 -4.61 14.05 -7.44
C LEU A 45 -4.61 15.56 -7.13
N VAL A 46 -4.35 15.96 -5.88
CA VAL A 46 -4.13 17.38 -5.51
C VAL A 46 -2.91 17.97 -6.24
N MET A 47 -1.94 17.15 -6.65
CA MET A 47 -0.75 17.59 -7.38
C MET A 47 -1.01 17.89 -8.87
N ILE A 48 -2.25 17.69 -9.36
CA ILE A 48 -2.62 18.03 -10.74
C ILE A 48 -2.81 19.54 -10.85
N SER A 49 -2.04 20.18 -11.73
CA SER A 49 -2.01 21.65 -11.91
C SER A 49 -3.33 22.27 -12.38
N SER A 50 -4.17 21.51 -13.07
CA SER A 50 -5.46 21.98 -13.60
C SER A 50 -6.48 20.83 -13.58
N PRO A 51 -7.13 20.58 -12.43
CA PRO A 51 -8.05 19.46 -12.28
C PRO A 51 -9.31 19.70 -13.12
N SER A 52 -9.61 18.75 -14.01
CA SER A 52 -10.88 18.63 -14.70
C SER A 52 -11.39 17.20 -14.53
N ASN A 53 -12.72 17.00 -14.60
CA ASN A 53 -13.31 15.66 -14.48
C ASN A 53 -12.69 14.68 -15.48
N SER A 54 -12.45 15.13 -16.72
CA SER A 54 -11.81 14.33 -17.78
C SER A 54 -10.36 13.95 -17.46
N LYS A 55 -9.58 14.84 -16.84
CA LYS A 55 -8.19 14.55 -16.47
C LYS A 55 -8.11 13.60 -15.28
N ILE A 56 -8.95 13.81 -14.27
CA ILE A 56 -9.03 12.93 -13.10
C ILE A 56 -9.44 11.52 -13.54
N GLU A 57 -10.47 11.41 -14.38
CA GLU A 57 -10.91 10.13 -14.94
C GLU A 57 -9.80 9.46 -15.77
N GLY A 58 -9.09 10.23 -16.60
CA GLY A 58 -7.97 9.74 -17.39
C GLY A 58 -6.84 9.16 -16.51
N GLU A 59 -6.48 9.88 -15.45
CA GLU A 59 -5.45 9.45 -14.50
C GLU A 59 -5.84 8.17 -13.76
N LEU A 60 -7.09 8.11 -13.26
CA LEU A 60 -7.61 6.90 -12.61
C LEU A 60 -7.65 5.69 -13.55
N LYS A 61 -8.01 5.89 -14.83
CA LYS A 61 -7.98 4.83 -15.85
C LYS A 61 -6.57 4.32 -16.10
N ILE A 62 -5.59 5.22 -16.24
CA ILE A 62 -4.17 4.86 -16.45
C ILE A 62 -3.67 4.06 -15.24
N ARG A 63 -3.91 4.53 -14.01
CA ARG A 63 -3.51 3.83 -12.78
C ARG A 63 -4.18 2.45 -12.67
N LEU A 64 -5.48 2.37 -12.93
CA LEU A 64 -6.22 1.10 -12.88
C LEU A 64 -5.68 0.09 -13.91
N SER A 65 -5.35 0.53 -15.13
CA SER A 65 -4.75 -0.33 -16.17
C SER A 65 -3.40 -0.93 -15.74
N ARG A 66 -2.74 -0.29 -14.78
CA ARG A 66 -1.45 -0.68 -14.20
C ARG A 66 -1.59 -1.42 -12.87
N HIS A 67 -2.81 -1.80 -12.48
CA HIS A 67 -3.11 -2.45 -11.21
C HIS A 67 -2.86 -1.56 -9.98
N GLN A 68 -2.77 -0.24 -10.16
CA GLN A 68 -2.75 0.74 -9.08
C GLN A 68 -4.18 1.15 -8.76
N VAL A 69 -4.79 0.43 -7.82
CA VAL A 69 -6.22 0.56 -7.48
C VAL A 69 -6.52 1.67 -6.47
N TYR A 70 -5.47 2.24 -5.87
CA TYR A 70 -5.57 3.26 -4.83
C TYR A 70 -4.90 4.55 -5.30
N THR A 71 -5.56 5.67 -5.01
CA THR A 71 -5.07 7.02 -5.33
C THR A 71 -5.51 7.98 -4.23
N ASN A 72 -4.64 8.88 -3.78
CA ASN A 72 -4.99 9.88 -2.78
C ASN A 72 -5.66 11.10 -3.43
N ILE A 73 -6.51 11.76 -2.66
CA ILE A 73 -6.98 13.12 -2.86
C ILE A 73 -6.82 13.82 -1.50
N GLY A 74 -5.63 14.35 -1.24
CA GLY A 74 -5.27 14.83 0.09
C GLY A 74 -5.45 13.74 1.16
N SER A 75 -6.38 13.95 2.10
CA SER A 75 -6.69 12.98 3.17
C SER A 75 -7.65 11.86 2.76
N VAL A 76 -8.30 11.97 1.59
CA VAL A 76 -9.28 11.00 1.11
C VAL A 76 -8.57 9.97 0.23
N LEU A 77 -8.96 8.69 0.39
CA LEU A 77 -8.46 7.60 -0.44
C LEU A 77 -9.51 7.17 -1.47
N VAL A 78 -9.16 7.27 -2.75
CA VAL A 78 -9.96 6.73 -3.86
C VAL A 78 -9.55 5.27 -4.08
N SER A 79 -10.55 4.38 -4.12
CA SER A 79 -10.38 2.95 -4.38
C SER A 79 -11.17 2.56 -5.62
N CYS A 80 -10.48 2.13 -6.69
CA CYS A 80 -11.09 1.59 -7.89
C CYS A 80 -11.10 0.07 -7.84
N ASN A 81 -12.27 -0.57 -7.86
CA ASN A 81 -12.37 -2.04 -7.78
C ASN A 81 -11.78 -2.70 -9.06
N PRO A 82 -10.72 -3.52 -8.95
CA PRO A 82 -10.14 -4.20 -10.12
C PRO A 82 -10.90 -5.46 -10.54
N PHE A 83 -11.98 -5.83 -9.83
CA PHE A 83 -12.75 -7.08 -10.00
C PHE A 83 -11.91 -8.37 -9.93
N LYS A 84 -10.75 -8.29 -9.27
CA LYS A 84 -9.84 -9.41 -9.04
C LYS A 84 -9.02 -9.22 -7.78
N MET A 85 -8.50 -10.32 -7.24
CA MET A 85 -7.62 -10.27 -6.09
C MET A 85 -6.21 -9.85 -6.52
N LEU A 86 -5.68 -8.80 -5.91
CA LEU A 86 -4.31 -8.34 -6.09
C LEU A 86 -3.44 -8.81 -4.92
N PRO A 87 -2.16 -9.16 -5.14
CA PRO A 87 -1.25 -9.63 -4.09
C PRO A 87 -0.67 -8.48 -3.25
N ILE A 88 -1.50 -7.50 -2.88
CA ILE A 88 -1.11 -6.27 -2.15
C ILE A 88 -1.65 -6.20 -0.72
N TYR A 89 -2.32 -7.26 -0.26
CA TYR A 89 -3.00 -7.31 1.04
C TYR A 89 -2.37 -8.30 2.04
N GLY A 90 -1.15 -8.75 1.75
CA GLY A 90 -0.40 -9.68 2.59
C GLY A 90 0.26 -9.01 3.80
N ASP A 91 0.80 -9.81 4.71
CA ASP A 91 1.40 -9.33 5.96
C ASP A 91 2.65 -8.46 5.71
N ASP A 92 3.36 -8.68 4.60
CA ASP A 92 4.48 -7.84 4.19
C ASP A 92 4.04 -6.40 3.93
N PHE A 93 2.85 -6.19 3.36
CA PHE A 93 2.29 -4.86 3.16
C PHE A 93 1.85 -4.24 4.48
N ILE A 94 1.30 -5.04 5.41
CA ILE A 94 0.98 -4.54 6.77
C ILE A 94 2.25 -3.99 7.43
N ARG A 95 3.35 -4.75 7.40
CA ARG A 95 4.65 -4.33 7.93
C ARG A 95 5.22 -3.11 7.21
N LEU A 96 5.08 -3.04 5.90
CA LEU A 96 5.50 -1.88 5.10
C LEU A 96 4.80 -0.60 5.59
N TYR A 97 3.46 -0.63 5.69
CA TYR A 97 2.71 0.57 6.08
C TYR A 97 2.90 0.93 7.56
N GLN A 98 3.13 -0.05 8.44
CA GLN A 98 3.49 0.19 9.84
C GLN A 98 4.87 0.85 9.98
N SER A 99 5.87 0.40 9.21
CA SER A 99 7.25 0.91 9.27
C SER A 99 7.47 2.23 8.51
N SER A 100 6.55 2.61 7.62
CA SER A 100 6.66 3.83 6.82
C SER A 100 6.55 5.12 7.63
N ALA A 101 6.21 5.05 8.92
CA ALA A 101 6.33 6.16 9.86
C ALA A 101 7.79 6.69 10.02
N ALA A 102 8.81 5.93 9.56
CA ALA A 102 10.22 6.19 9.86
C ALA A 102 11.06 6.85 8.74
N GLY A 103 10.54 7.18 7.55
CA GLY A 103 11.41 7.81 6.53
C GLY A 103 10.87 8.14 5.14
N GLY A 104 9.60 7.87 4.82
CA GLY A 104 9.00 8.29 3.55
C GLY A 104 7.53 7.91 3.44
N GLU A 105 6.73 8.72 2.75
CA GLU A 105 5.32 8.39 2.55
C GLU A 105 5.21 7.19 1.58
N PRO A 106 4.56 6.08 2.01
CA PRO A 106 4.38 4.93 1.16
C PRO A 106 3.30 5.22 0.09
N PRO A 107 3.25 4.46 -1.01
CA PRO A 107 2.28 4.71 -2.07
C PRO A 107 0.84 4.63 -1.54
N PRO A 108 -0.14 5.24 -2.25
CA PRO A 108 -1.54 5.21 -1.85
C PRO A 108 -2.03 3.78 -1.64
N HIS A 109 -2.60 3.51 -0.46
CA HIS A 109 -3.10 2.18 -0.12
C HIS A 109 -4.07 2.24 1.06
N ILE A 110 -4.96 1.26 1.13
CA ILE A 110 -5.94 1.17 2.22
C ILE A 110 -5.30 0.95 3.59
N PHE A 111 -4.15 0.26 3.65
CA PHE A 111 -3.38 0.12 4.89
C PHE A 111 -2.72 1.43 5.33
N ALA A 112 -2.38 2.33 4.40
CA ALA A 112 -1.91 3.67 4.77
C ALA A 112 -3.03 4.47 5.45
N LEU A 113 -4.27 4.36 4.97
CA LEU A 113 -5.44 4.97 5.61
C LEU A 113 -5.68 4.39 7.01
N ALA A 114 -5.64 3.06 7.11
CA ALA A 114 -5.83 2.36 8.38
C ALA A 114 -4.73 2.70 9.41
N GLU A 115 -3.47 2.78 8.98
CA GLU A 115 -2.34 3.20 9.83
C GLU A 115 -2.52 4.61 10.36
N ARG A 116 -2.89 5.57 9.50
CA ARG A 116 -3.11 6.96 9.93
C ARG A 116 -4.21 7.04 10.99
N ALA A 117 -5.32 6.31 10.79
CA ALA A 117 -6.40 6.25 11.77
C ALA A 117 -5.94 5.56 13.07
N TYR A 118 -5.31 4.38 12.98
CA TYR A 118 -4.84 3.63 14.15
C TYR A 118 -3.83 4.45 14.98
N ARG A 119 -2.88 5.12 14.32
CA ARG A 119 -1.90 5.96 15.00
C ARG A 119 -2.54 7.12 15.75
N ARG A 120 -3.53 7.81 15.17
CA ARG A 120 -4.26 8.88 15.87
C ARG A 120 -5.07 8.33 17.05
N LEU A 121 -5.65 7.15 16.89
CA LEU A 121 -6.36 6.47 17.98
C LEU A 121 -5.43 6.15 19.17
N VAL A 122 -4.21 5.67 18.92
CA VAL A 122 -3.31 5.20 19.98
C VAL A 122 -2.37 6.29 20.51
N VAL A 123 -1.82 7.13 19.64
CA VAL A 123 -0.86 8.18 20.04
C VAL A 123 -1.59 9.41 20.54
N ASP A 124 -2.55 9.89 19.75
CA ASP A 124 -3.25 11.15 20.03
C ASP A 124 -4.50 10.91 20.93
N GLN A 125 -4.84 9.64 21.19
CA GLN A 125 -6.00 9.22 22.00
C GLN A 125 -7.34 9.79 21.49
N GLU A 126 -7.45 9.97 20.18
CA GLU A 126 -8.64 10.52 19.52
C GLU A 126 -9.52 9.42 18.91
N ASN A 127 -10.82 9.47 19.16
CA ASN A 127 -11.79 8.59 18.51
C ASN A 127 -11.80 8.81 16.98
N GLN A 128 -11.64 7.73 16.21
CA GLN A 128 -11.60 7.78 14.75
C GLN A 128 -12.85 7.17 14.12
N ALA A 129 -13.30 7.78 13.02
CA ALA A 129 -14.35 7.23 12.17
C ALA A 129 -13.87 7.18 10.72
N ILE A 130 -14.02 6.03 10.06
CA ILE A 130 -13.73 5.85 8.64
C ILE A 130 -15.04 5.66 7.89
N ILE A 131 -15.34 6.58 6.98
CA ILE A 131 -16.55 6.55 6.15
C ILE A 131 -16.19 5.96 4.80
N ILE A 132 -16.91 4.91 4.39
CA ILE A 132 -16.72 4.26 3.08
C ILE A 132 -17.98 4.48 2.25
N SER A 133 -17.86 5.28 1.20
CA SER A 133 -18.93 5.58 0.25
C SER A 133 -18.64 4.95 -1.11
N GLY A 134 -19.70 4.80 -1.93
CA GLY A 134 -19.59 4.28 -3.29
C GLY A 134 -20.82 3.50 -3.73
N GLU A 135 -20.93 3.26 -5.03
CA GLU A 135 -22.04 2.53 -5.64
C GLU A 135 -22.09 1.06 -5.21
N SER A 136 -23.19 0.39 -5.56
CA SER A 136 -23.29 -1.07 -5.38
C SER A 136 -22.18 -1.78 -6.17
N GLY A 137 -21.49 -2.74 -5.55
CA GLY A 137 -20.38 -3.45 -6.19
C GLY A 137 -19.02 -2.75 -6.20
N ALA A 138 -18.92 -1.52 -5.68
CA ALA A 138 -17.65 -0.75 -5.64
C ALA A 138 -16.57 -1.34 -4.70
N GLY A 139 -16.89 -2.38 -3.91
CA GLY A 139 -15.93 -3.04 -3.01
C GLY A 139 -15.94 -2.52 -1.56
N LYS A 140 -16.99 -1.80 -1.13
CA LYS A 140 -17.10 -1.23 0.24
C LYS A 140 -16.89 -2.27 1.35
N THR A 141 -17.52 -3.43 1.25
CA THR A 141 -17.40 -4.51 2.24
C THR A 141 -15.98 -5.08 2.31
N VAL A 142 -15.31 -5.22 1.15
CA VAL A 142 -13.92 -5.69 1.08
C VAL A 142 -12.99 -4.65 1.70
N ALA A 143 -13.21 -3.37 1.40
CA ALA A 143 -12.45 -2.26 1.99
C ALA A 143 -12.55 -2.24 3.52
N ALA A 144 -13.77 -2.33 4.07
CA ALA A 144 -13.98 -2.40 5.52
C ALA A 144 -13.25 -3.59 6.15
N LYS A 145 -13.32 -4.77 5.53
CA LYS A 145 -12.61 -5.98 5.98
C LYS A 145 -11.09 -5.81 5.99
N LEU A 146 -10.53 -5.15 4.99
CA LEU A 146 -9.08 -4.90 4.89
C LEU A 146 -8.60 -3.90 5.95
N ILE A 147 -9.38 -2.85 6.22
CA ILE A 147 -9.09 -1.89 7.29
C ILE A 147 -9.08 -2.62 8.64
N LEU A 148 -10.12 -3.40 8.92
CA LEU A 148 -10.19 -4.17 10.17
C LEU A 148 -9.04 -5.18 10.29
N LYS A 149 -8.71 -5.88 9.20
CA LYS A 149 -7.55 -6.78 9.14
C LYS A 149 -6.26 -6.07 9.57
N TYR A 150 -6.03 -4.86 9.07
CA TYR A 150 -4.87 -4.07 9.45
C TYR A 150 -4.86 -3.74 10.94
N VAL A 151 -5.96 -3.16 11.45
CA VAL A 151 -6.07 -2.77 12.87
C VAL A 151 -5.87 -3.95 13.81
N VAL A 152 -6.45 -5.11 13.50
CA VAL A 152 -6.27 -6.33 14.31
C VAL A 152 -4.81 -6.79 14.28
N ALA A 153 -4.14 -6.72 13.14
CA ALA A 153 -2.76 -7.17 12.99
C ALA A 153 -1.74 -6.28 13.72
N VAL A 154 -2.00 -4.97 13.81
CA VAL A 154 -1.09 -4.02 14.50
C VAL A 154 -1.44 -3.82 15.98
N SER A 155 -2.62 -4.24 16.42
CA SER A 155 -3.04 -4.13 17.81
C SER A 155 -2.24 -5.07 18.73
N PRO A 156 -1.72 -4.58 19.89
CA PRO A 156 -0.97 -5.39 20.86
C PRO A 156 -1.71 -6.63 21.40
N GLY A 157 -3.04 -6.70 21.23
CA GLY A 157 -3.88 -7.83 21.64
C GLY A 157 -4.25 -8.81 20.51
N GLY A 158 -3.72 -8.64 19.30
CA GLY A 158 -4.05 -9.46 18.12
C GLY A 158 -3.47 -10.88 18.13
N SER A 159 -2.67 -11.24 19.14
CA SER A 159 -2.40 -12.64 19.47
C SER A 159 -3.66 -13.22 20.10
N VAL A 160 -4.66 -13.55 19.28
CA VAL A 160 -5.71 -14.47 19.71
C VAL A 160 -4.99 -15.74 20.10
N ALA A 161 -5.00 -16.01 21.40
CA ALA A 161 -4.72 -17.31 21.95
C ALA A 161 -5.36 -18.37 21.05
N ALA A 162 -4.52 -19.18 20.40
CA ALA A 162 -4.87 -20.56 20.12
C ALA A 162 -4.94 -21.28 21.48
N SER A 163 -5.91 -20.91 22.31
CA SER A 163 -6.30 -21.70 23.46
C SER A 163 -7.11 -22.86 22.92
N SER A 164 -6.46 -24.02 22.91
CA SER A 164 -7.06 -25.34 22.90
C SER A 164 -8.41 -25.34 23.62
N GLN A 165 -9.44 -25.80 22.91
CA GLN A 165 -10.53 -26.62 23.42
C GLN A 165 -11.20 -27.30 22.22
#